data_AF-A0AAV2H683-F1
#
_entry.id   AF-A0AAV2H683-F1
#
_cell.length_a   1.000
_cell.length_b   1.000
_cell.length_c   1.000
_cell.angle_alpha   90.00
_cell.angle_beta   90.00
_cell.angle_gamma   90.00
#
_symmetry.space_group_name_H-M   'P 1'
#
loop_
_entity.id
_entity.type
_entity.pdbx_description
1 polymer ?
#
loop_
_entity_poly.entity_id
_entity_poly.type
_entity_poly.pdbx_seq_one_letter_code
_entity_poly.pdbx_strand_id
1 'polypeptide(L)'
;MACSISAGFLETNDQMCYKFSHSRRGIAVIIVNNRTGNENIRQGSEKDTTFLQQIFNHYGFEIRTFCNMKSKELLSGLLRISREDHSENDCFAMAISTHGMESYGCGTNGTREDVIETQDELIPVRFLLKLFTDDKCPSLQGKPRLVFIQACRGQELDNGLTITCTSPKADLEAAGDALMDAVLLKERLNPGQDDTDAPPHSHDTDGPNSNRLYDAEESISASDTTDGKKSLSDIYIAPAPCYEHFLVMYATPPGYFAFRNKADGSWFIRILADVLLRSDGRQSLTRELTRVIRRVAHDMQSYNTNPRYDAKKQSPVIYSKLIKEIYLTPKNGELPRDSTS
;
A
#
# COMPACT_ATOMS: atom_id res chain seq x y z
N MET A 1 -28.91 -30.73 -5.74
CA MET A 1 -27.98 -30.62 -6.88
C MET A 1 -26.77 -29.83 -6.40
N ALA A 2 -25.66 -30.53 -6.19
CA ALA A 2 -24.39 -29.93 -5.81
C ALA A 2 -23.83 -29.18 -7.03
N CYS A 3 -23.57 -27.87 -6.88
CA CYS A 3 -22.84 -27.12 -7.89
C CYS A 3 -21.35 -27.36 -7.63
N SER A 4 -20.78 -28.34 -8.32
CA SER A 4 -19.34 -28.57 -8.37
C SER A 4 -18.70 -27.40 -9.11
N ILE A 5 -18.03 -26.52 -8.36
CA ILE A 5 -17.04 -25.62 -8.95
C ILE A 5 -15.94 -26.54 -9.49
N SER A 6 -15.71 -26.49 -10.81
CA SER A 6 -14.73 -27.36 -11.45
C SER A 6 -13.33 -27.06 -10.90
N ALA A 7 -12.62 -28.13 -10.56
CA ALA A 7 -11.25 -28.11 -10.06
C ALA A 7 -10.24 -27.48 -11.05
N GLY A 8 -10.65 -27.16 -12.28
CA GLY A 8 -9.77 -26.68 -13.35
C GLY A 8 -9.37 -25.20 -13.30
N PHE A 9 -9.99 -24.35 -12.48
CA PHE A 9 -9.58 -22.92 -12.37
C PHE A 9 -8.47 -22.68 -11.32
N LEU A 10 -8.17 -23.68 -10.48
CA LEU A 10 -7.12 -23.58 -9.46
C LEU A 10 -5.79 -24.23 -9.89
N GLU A 11 -5.76 -25.00 -10.98
CA GLU A 11 -4.58 -25.80 -11.36
C GLU A 11 -3.51 -25.02 -12.14
N THR A 12 -3.75 -23.78 -12.57
CA THR A 12 -2.73 -22.94 -13.24
C THR A 12 -2.02 -21.94 -12.32
N ASN A 13 -2.36 -21.88 -11.02
CA ASN A 13 -2.07 -20.68 -10.20
C ASN A 13 -1.08 -20.85 -9.02
N ASP A 14 -0.57 -22.06 -8.74
CA ASP A 14 0.32 -22.31 -7.58
C ASP A 14 1.69 -21.61 -7.71
N GLN A 15 2.10 -21.25 -8.94
CA GLN A 15 3.32 -20.46 -9.16
C GLN A 15 3.12 -18.95 -8.95
N MET A 16 1.91 -18.43 -9.16
CA MET A 16 1.62 -16.99 -9.10
C MET A 16 1.17 -16.50 -7.72
N CYS A 17 0.95 -17.39 -6.76
CA CYS A 17 0.55 -17.05 -5.39
C CYS A 17 1.64 -17.40 -4.36
N TYR A 18 1.79 -16.60 -3.31
CA TYR A 18 2.56 -17.01 -2.14
C TYR A 18 1.84 -18.12 -1.38
N LYS A 19 2.60 -19.10 -0.86
CA LYS A 19 2.06 -20.23 -0.10
C LYS A 19 1.87 -19.85 1.36
N PHE A 20 0.62 -19.82 1.80
CA PHE A 20 0.20 -19.45 3.15
C PHE A 20 -0.20 -20.71 3.96
N SER A 21 0.61 -21.78 3.81
CA SER A 21 0.33 -23.14 4.27
C SER A 21 1.19 -23.60 5.46
N HIS A 22 2.11 -22.79 5.98
CA HIS A 22 2.91 -23.15 7.14
C HIS A 22 2.03 -23.22 8.41
N SER A 23 2.58 -23.67 9.53
CA SER A 23 1.83 -23.75 10.79
C SER A 23 1.48 -22.37 11.37
N ARG A 24 2.35 -21.35 11.22
CA ARG A 24 2.13 -20.00 11.77
C ARG A 24 1.97 -18.96 10.67
N ARG A 25 1.09 -17.97 10.87
CA ARG A 25 0.97 -16.85 9.92
C ARG A 25 2.30 -16.07 9.88
N GLY A 26 2.86 -15.82 11.06
CA GLY A 26 4.11 -15.11 11.25
C GLY A 26 4.03 -14.11 12.39
N ILE A 27 5.09 -13.34 12.54
CA ILE A 27 5.17 -12.27 13.54
C ILE A 27 4.70 -10.96 12.91
N ALA A 28 3.84 -10.24 13.62
CA ALA A 28 3.45 -8.87 13.31
C ALA A 28 4.04 -7.91 14.34
N VAL A 29 4.93 -7.03 13.89
CA VAL A 29 5.51 -5.99 14.74
C VAL A 29 4.67 -4.72 14.66
N ILE A 30 4.29 -4.16 15.80
CA ILE A 30 3.60 -2.87 15.91
C ILE A 30 4.55 -1.87 16.58
N ILE A 31 4.97 -0.83 15.87
CA ILE A 31 5.79 0.27 16.40
C ILE A 31 4.89 1.49 16.56
N VAL A 32 4.68 1.94 17.79
CA VAL A 32 3.84 3.10 18.09
C VAL A 32 4.60 4.05 19.00
N ASN A 33 4.79 5.27 18.54
CA ASN A 33 5.29 6.35 19.39
C ASN A 33 4.15 7.30 19.62
N ASN A 34 3.53 7.26 20.80
CA ASN A 34 2.40 8.11 21.18
C ASN A 34 2.85 9.37 21.95
N ARG A 35 4.14 9.50 22.25
CA ARG A 35 4.75 10.68 22.89
C ARG A 35 5.83 11.27 21.99
N THR A 36 5.87 12.60 21.93
CA THR A 36 7.03 13.35 21.39
C THR A 36 8.04 13.63 22.51
N GLY A 37 9.26 14.08 22.15
CA GLY A 37 10.28 14.49 23.12
C GLY A 37 9.84 15.58 24.13
N ASN A 38 8.77 16.32 23.83
CA ASN A 38 8.15 17.31 24.74
C ASN A 38 6.96 16.74 25.55
N GLU A 39 6.84 15.42 25.67
CA GLU A 39 5.74 14.69 26.35
C GLU A 39 4.32 14.89 25.78
N ASN A 40 4.16 15.64 24.68
CA ASN A 40 2.86 15.77 24.02
C ASN A 40 2.35 14.41 23.54
N ILE A 41 1.11 14.08 23.92
CA ILE A 41 0.44 12.83 23.55
C ILE A 41 -0.17 12.98 22.15
N ARG A 42 0.13 12.04 21.26
CA ARG A 42 -0.51 11.89 19.95
C ARG A 42 -1.90 11.29 20.11
N GLN A 43 -2.83 12.10 20.60
CA GLN A 43 -4.22 11.69 20.79
C GLN A 43 -4.78 10.97 19.56
N GLY A 44 -5.43 9.83 19.78
CA GLY A 44 -5.91 8.92 18.74
C GLY A 44 -4.93 7.81 18.34
N SER A 45 -3.65 7.85 18.72
CA SER A 45 -2.70 6.77 18.41
C SER A 45 -3.04 5.45 19.10
N GLU A 46 -3.71 5.50 20.26
CA GLU A 46 -4.18 4.29 20.95
C GLU A 46 -5.22 3.53 20.11
N LYS A 47 -6.09 4.27 19.40
CA LYS A 47 -7.03 3.68 18.44
C LYS A 47 -6.31 3.02 17.28
N ASP A 48 -5.25 3.67 16.74
CA ASP A 48 -4.41 3.06 15.71
C ASP A 48 -3.85 1.71 16.21
N THR A 49 -3.32 1.66 17.44
CA THR A 49 -2.83 0.42 18.06
C THR A 49 -3.91 -0.65 18.14
N THR A 50 -5.11 -0.31 18.62
CA THR A 50 -6.23 -1.25 18.72
C THR A 50 -6.62 -1.82 17.37
N PHE A 51 -6.77 -0.97 16.35
CA PHE A 51 -7.12 -1.40 14.99
C PHE A 51 -6.05 -2.32 14.39
N LEU A 52 -4.77 -1.99 14.56
CA LEU A 52 -3.66 -2.83 14.10
C LEU A 52 -3.63 -4.19 14.80
N GLN A 53 -3.87 -4.20 16.12
CA GLN A 53 -3.97 -5.44 16.88
C GLN A 53 -5.14 -6.30 16.41
N GLN A 54 -6.30 -5.70 16.14
CA GLN A 54 -7.46 -6.41 15.60
C GLN A 54 -7.16 -7.05 14.25
N ILE A 55 -6.57 -6.31 13.31
CA ILE A 55 -6.17 -6.83 11.99
C ILE A 55 -5.24 -8.03 12.15
N PHE A 56 -4.15 -7.86 12.91
CA PHE A 56 -3.12 -8.91 12.99
C PHE A 56 -3.59 -10.14 13.76
N ASN A 57 -4.40 -9.96 14.81
CA ASN A 57 -5.03 -11.09 15.51
C ASN A 57 -6.01 -11.83 14.58
N HIS A 58 -6.83 -11.10 13.82
CA HIS A 58 -7.80 -11.68 12.89
C HIS A 58 -7.14 -12.60 11.86
N TYR A 59 -5.94 -12.23 11.37
CA TYR A 59 -5.17 -13.06 10.44
C TYR A 59 -4.21 -14.07 11.09
N GLY A 60 -4.21 -14.17 12.43
CA GLY A 60 -3.46 -15.17 13.19
C GLY A 60 -1.97 -14.88 13.35
N PHE A 61 -1.55 -13.61 13.32
CA PHE A 61 -0.17 -13.23 13.60
C PHE A 61 0.14 -13.27 15.10
N GLU A 62 1.38 -13.59 15.44
CA GLU A 62 1.94 -13.33 16.76
C GLU A 62 2.33 -11.85 16.85
N ILE A 63 1.68 -11.08 17.72
CA ILE A 63 1.85 -9.62 17.79
C ILE A 63 2.95 -9.24 18.78
N ARG A 64 3.87 -8.38 18.36
CA ARG A 64 4.91 -7.78 19.21
C ARG A 64 4.88 -6.27 19.12
N THR A 65 4.62 -5.61 20.25
CA THR A 65 4.40 -4.16 20.29
C THR A 65 5.61 -3.44 20.92
N PHE A 66 6.11 -2.42 20.22
CA PHE A 66 7.12 -1.48 20.69
C PHE A 66 6.46 -0.11 20.88
N CYS A 67 6.37 0.35 22.11
CA CYS A 67 5.69 1.60 22.47
C CYS A 67 6.70 2.62 23.02
N ASN A 68 6.82 3.77 22.37
CA ASN A 68 7.72 4.86 22.77
C ASN A 68 9.14 4.37 23.07
N MET A 69 9.73 3.59 22.16
CA MET A 69 11.10 3.13 22.34
C MET A 69 12.10 4.21 21.95
N LYS A 70 13.26 4.21 22.61
CA LYS A 70 14.45 4.89 22.08
C LYS A 70 14.99 4.16 20.85
N SER A 71 15.78 4.86 20.06
CA SER A 71 16.27 4.35 18.77
C SER A 71 17.04 3.04 18.89
N LYS A 72 18.01 3.00 19.80
CA LYS A 72 18.85 1.84 20.05
C LYS A 72 18.04 0.66 20.57
N GLU A 73 17.05 0.91 21.42
CA GLU A 73 16.17 -0.11 21.99
C GLU A 73 15.26 -0.72 20.92
N LEU A 74 14.67 0.15 20.08
CA LEU A 74 13.86 -0.27 18.94
C LEU A 74 14.67 -1.13 17.97
N LEU A 75 15.84 -0.64 17.53
CA LEU A 75 16.70 -1.36 16.60
C LEU A 75 17.19 -2.69 17.19
N SER A 76 17.56 -2.71 18.47
CA SER A 76 17.97 -3.95 19.15
C SER A 76 16.83 -4.94 19.28
N GLY A 77 15.61 -4.46 19.55
CA GLY A 77 14.40 -5.27 19.60
C GLY A 77 14.10 -5.91 18.23
N LEU A 78 14.08 -5.11 17.17
CA LEU A 78 13.87 -5.60 15.81
C LEU A 78 14.97 -6.56 15.36
N LEU A 79 16.23 -6.29 15.70
CA LEU A 79 17.36 -7.18 15.40
C LEU A 79 17.23 -8.54 16.13
N ARG A 80 16.64 -8.56 17.34
CA ARG A 80 16.36 -9.82 18.02
C ARG A 80 15.30 -10.61 17.25
N ILE A 81 14.21 -9.95 16.85
CA ILE A 81 13.13 -10.58 16.07
C ILE A 81 13.67 -11.12 14.75
N SER A 82 14.47 -10.34 14.02
CA SER A 82 15.00 -10.75 12.71
C SER A 82 15.97 -11.94 12.77
N ARG A 83 16.48 -12.27 13.96
CA ARG A 83 17.37 -13.42 14.21
C ARG A 83 16.62 -14.67 14.65
N GLU A 84 15.30 -14.59 14.82
CA GLU A 84 14.49 -15.75 15.15
C GLU A 84 14.25 -16.65 13.93
N ASP A 85 13.83 -17.88 14.19
CA ASP A 85 13.50 -18.81 13.12
C ASP A 85 12.08 -18.59 12.61
N HIS A 86 11.99 -18.03 11.40
CA HIS A 86 10.75 -17.80 10.68
C HIS A 86 10.45 -18.88 9.62
N SER A 87 11.19 -19.99 9.61
CA SER A 87 11.03 -21.06 8.61
C SER A 87 9.61 -21.63 8.59
N GLU A 88 8.94 -21.66 9.74
CA GLU A 88 7.55 -22.11 9.90
C GLU A 88 6.49 -21.00 9.82
N ASN A 89 6.89 -19.79 9.43
CA ASN A 89 5.98 -18.67 9.24
C ASN A 89 5.61 -18.52 7.75
N ASP A 90 4.37 -18.14 7.45
CA ASP A 90 3.99 -17.79 6.07
C ASP A 90 4.60 -16.48 5.59
N CYS A 91 4.66 -15.49 6.48
CA CYS A 91 5.03 -14.12 6.16
C CYS A 91 5.55 -13.36 7.39
N PHE A 92 5.88 -12.09 7.18
CA PHE A 92 6.16 -11.13 8.25
C PHE A 92 5.33 -9.86 8.04
N ALA A 93 4.88 -9.24 9.12
CA ALA A 93 4.19 -7.96 9.06
C ALA A 93 4.82 -6.93 9.99
N MET A 94 4.79 -5.66 9.59
CA MET A 94 5.21 -4.53 10.41
C MET A 94 4.27 -3.35 10.20
N ALA A 95 3.72 -2.80 11.28
CA ALA A 95 2.97 -1.55 11.26
C ALA A 95 3.68 -0.49 12.08
N ILE A 96 3.80 0.71 11.53
CA ILE A 96 4.48 1.84 12.14
C ILE A 96 3.47 2.99 12.27
N SER A 97 3.18 3.46 13.48
CA SER A 97 2.40 4.67 13.74
C SER A 97 3.20 5.64 14.60
N THR A 98 3.94 6.53 13.96
CA THR A 98 4.87 7.48 14.60
C THR A 98 4.77 8.85 13.92
N HIS A 99 5.35 9.89 14.52
CA HIS A 99 5.69 11.05 13.70
C HIS A 99 6.78 10.66 12.70
N GLY A 100 6.90 11.47 11.66
CA GLY A 100 7.86 11.27 10.60
C GLY A 100 7.88 12.45 9.67
N MET A 101 8.86 12.42 8.79
CA MET A 101 9.04 13.37 7.70
C MET A 101 9.95 12.72 6.65
N GLU A 102 10.11 13.37 5.52
CA GLU A 102 11.27 13.13 4.67
C GLU A 102 12.43 14.03 5.12
N SER A 103 13.59 13.43 5.29
CA SER A 103 14.83 14.14 5.64
C SER A 103 15.94 13.74 4.68
N TYR A 104 16.89 14.64 4.42
CA TYR A 104 18.09 14.27 3.67
C TYR A 104 18.88 13.23 4.47
N GLY A 105 19.05 12.05 3.88
CA GLY A 105 19.72 10.96 4.57
C GLY A 105 21.18 11.31 4.84
N CYS A 106 21.63 11.15 6.09
CA CYS A 106 23.05 11.28 6.41
C CYS A 106 23.84 10.23 5.60
N GLY A 107 24.82 10.69 4.81
CA GLY A 107 25.61 9.84 3.92
C GLY A 107 24.92 9.42 2.61
N THR A 108 23.79 10.05 2.26
CA THR A 108 23.19 9.93 0.94
C THR A 108 23.62 11.12 0.07
N ASN A 109 23.80 10.90 -1.23
CA ASN A 109 24.18 11.95 -2.19
C ASN A 109 22.99 12.90 -2.49
N GLY A 110 22.43 13.53 -1.45
CA GLY A 110 21.26 14.42 -1.56
C GLY A 110 19.90 13.72 -1.63
N THR A 111 19.84 12.41 -1.36
CA THR A 111 18.60 11.62 -1.41
C THR A 111 17.83 11.74 -0.10
N ARG A 112 16.53 12.05 -0.17
CA ARG A 112 15.64 12.07 0.98
C ARG A 112 15.25 10.64 1.29
N GLU A 113 15.15 10.39 2.58
CA GLU A 113 14.70 9.13 3.11
C GLU A 113 13.51 9.40 4.03
N ASP A 114 12.56 8.48 4.02
CA ASP A 114 11.51 8.48 5.02
C ASP A 114 12.15 8.19 6.39
N VAL A 115 11.93 9.09 7.35
CA VAL A 115 12.38 8.93 8.72
C VAL A 115 11.19 8.88 9.66
N ILE A 116 11.32 8.08 10.72
CA ILE A 116 10.37 8.03 11.83
C ILE A 116 10.99 8.64 13.07
N GLU A 117 10.18 9.31 13.88
CA GLU A 117 10.60 9.85 15.17
C GLU A 117 10.51 8.77 16.26
N THR A 118 11.63 8.47 16.93
CA THR A 118 11.69 7.75 18.21
C THR A 118 11.71 8.72 19.39
N GLN A 119 11.84 8.23 20.62
CA GLN A 119 11.87 9.12 21.79
C GLN A 119 13.06 10.11 21.79
N ASP A 120 14.13 9.78 21.10
CA ASP A 120 15.43 10.44 21.20
C ASP A 120 15.97 10.95 19.86
N GLU A 121 15.64 10.32 18.73
CA GLU A 121 16.12 10.75 17.42
C GLU A 121 15.20 10.35 16.25
N LEU A 122 15.58 10.77 15.05
CA LEU A 122 14.92 10.35 13.81
C LEU A 122 15.70 9.16 13.22
N ILE A 123 14.98 8.12 12.81
CA ILE A 123 15.59 6.92 12.22
C ILE A 123 15.04 6.71 10.81
N PRO A 124 15.91 6.53 9.80
CA PRO A 124 15.51 6.10 8.47
C PRO A 124 14.75 4.78 8.50
N VAL A 125 13.56 4.75 7.87
CA VAL A 125 12.72 3.54 7.75
C VAL A 125 13.49 2.40 7.10
N ARG A 126 14.41 2.71 6.16
CA ARG A 126 15.27 1.71 5.52
C ARG A 126 16.05 0.85 6.52
N PHE A 127 16.45 1.39 7.67
CA PHE A 127 17.21 0.62 8.67
C PHE A 127 16.33 -0.44 9.33
N LEU A 128 15.04 -0.15 9.52
CA LEU A 128 14.08 -1.09 10.07
C LEU A 128 13.79 -2.21 9.07
N LEU A 129 13.55 -1.85 7.80
CA LEU A 129 13.19 -2.82 6.76
C LEU A 129 14.37 -3.69 6.34
N LYS A 130 15.59 -3.12 6.31
CA LYS A 130 16.81 -3.84 5.92
C LYS A 130 17.08 -5.06 6.82
N LEU A 131 16.67 -5.03 8.09
CA LEU A 131 16.82 -6.16 9.01
C LEU A 131 16.10 -7.43 8.54
N PHE A 132 15.04 -7.29 7.74
CA PHE A 132 14.17 -8.41 7.31
C PHE A 132 14.34 -8.77 5.83
N THR A 133 15.38 -8.25 5.17
CA THR A 133 15.77 -8.64 3.80
C THR A 133 16.31 -10.07 3.74
N ASP A 134 16.26 -10.71 2.57
CA ASP A 134 16.66 -12.11 2.42
C ASP A 134 18.10 -12.39 2.90
N ASP A 135 19.04 -11.47 2.67
CA ASP A 135 20.44 -11.63 3.11
C ASP A 135 20.63 -11.40 4.61
N LYS A 136 19.71 -10.71 5.28
CA LYS A 136 19.76 -10.42 6.72
C LYS A 136 18.87 -11.31 7.56
N CYS A 137 17.83 -11.88 6.97
CA CYS A 137 16.87 -12.77 7.61
C CYS A 137 16.55 -13.97 6.69
N PRO A 138 17.48 -14.94 6.57
CA PRO A 138 17.34 -16.05 5.62
C PRO A 138 16.10 -16.93 5.83
N SER A 139 15.61 -17.06 7.06
CA SER A 139 14.40 -17.84 7.38
C SER A 139 13.10 -17.21 6.84
N LEU A 140 13.16 -15.96 6.35
CA LEU A 140 12.09 -15.28 5.61
C LEU A 140 12.32 -15.25 4.09
N GLN A 141 13.39 -15.85 3.57
CA GLN A 141 13.70 -15.83 2.13
C GLN A 141 12.51 -16.31 1.29
N GLY A 142 12.17 -15.56 0.24
CA GLY A 142 11.03 -15.89 -0.63
C GLY A 142 9.64 -15.68 -0.02
N LYS A 143 9.53 -15.20 1.23
CA LYS A 143 8.27 -14.96 1.92
C LYS A 143 7.89 -13.47 1.91
N PRO A 144 6.60 -13.12 1.90
CA PRO A 144 6.20 -11.72 1.81
C PRO A 144 6.41 -10.97 3.14
N ARG A 145 6.83 -9.71 3.03
CA ARG A 145 6.94 -8.74 4.14
C ARG A 145 5.92 -7.62 3.92
N LEU A 146 4.92 -7.55 4.77
CA LEU A 146 3.82 -6.59 4.68
C LEU A 146 4.06 -5.43 5.64
N VAL A 147 4.25 -4.22 5.11
CA VAL A 147 4.62 -3.05 5.90
C VAL A 147 3.59 -1.94 5.73
N PHE A 148 3.03 -1.43 6.83
CA PHE A 148 2.03 -0.36 6.85
C PHE A 148 2.53 0.82 7.67
N ILE A 149 2.67 2.00 7.06
CA ILE A 149 3.33 3.15 7.67
C ILE A 149 2.37 4.34 7.76
N GLN A 150 1.92 4.61 8.98
CA GLN A 150 1.23 5.82 9.40
C GLN A 150 2.24 6.83 9.96
N ALA A 151 2.79 7.65 9.07
CA ALA A 151 3.63 8.80 9.40
C ALA A 151 3.43 9.91 8.36
N CYS A 152 3.67 11.16 8.75
CA CYS A 152 3.79 12.24 7.78
C CYS A 152 5.07 12.01 6.95
N ARG A 153 5.04 12.43 5.69
CA ARG A 153 6.22 12.43 4.80
C ARG A 153 6.60 13.84 4.37
N GLY A 154 5.85 14.83 4.81
CA GLY A 154 6.21 16.23 4.76
C GLY A 154 5.10 17.10 5.35
N GLN A 155 5.06 18.36 4.94
CA GLN A 155 4.12 19.36 5.45
C GLN A 155 3.09 19.83 4.41
N GLU A 156 3.16 19.28 3.19
CA GLU A 156 2.20 19.62 2.13
C GLU A 156 0.81 19.07 2.48
N LEU A 157 -0.20 19.90 2.24
CA LEU A 157 -1.60 19.55 2.46
C LEU A 157 -2.26 19.42 1.09
N ASP A 158 -2.92 18.29 0.86
CA ASP A 158 -3.69 18.08 -0.34
C ASP A 158 -5.02 18.86 -0.24
N ASN A 159 -5.18 19.88 -1.08
CA ASN A 159 -6.39 20.70 -1.14
C ASN A 159 -7.56 19.99 -1.84
N GLY A 160 -7.31 18.81 -2.41
CA GLY A 160 -8.24 18.15 -3.32
C GLY A 160 -8.49 18.97 -4.59
N LEU A 161 -9.35 18.42 -5.44
CA LEU A 161 -9.90 19.12 -6.60
C LEU A 161 -11.41 19.00 -6.55
N THR A 162 -12.12 20.13 -6.65
CA THR A 162 -13.57 20.10 -6.84
C THR A 162 -13.86 19.73 -8.29
N ILE A 163 -14.33 18.51 -8.51
CA ILE A 163 -14.80 18.09 -9.83
C ILE A 163 -16.26 18.53 -9.97
N THR A 164 -16.48 19.62 -10.68
CA THR A 164 -17.82 20.02 -11.13
C THR A 164 -18.22 19.13 -12.29
N CYS A 165 -19.02 18.10 -12.05
CA CYS A 165 -19.66 17.37 -13.14
C CYS A 165 -20.87 18.18 -13.63
N THR A 166 -20.91 18.45 -14.94
CA THR A 166 -22.04 19.11 -15.61
C THR A 166 -23.23 18.16 -15.81
N SER A 167 -23.05 16.87 -15.55
CA SER A 167 -24.09 15.86 -15.50
C SER A 167 -24.64 15.68 -14.06
N PRO A 168 -25.97 15.46 -13.89
CA PRO A 168 -26.58 15.23 -12.58
C PRO A 168 -25.83 14.16 -11.77
N LYS A 169 -25.64 14.41 -10.47
CA LYS A 169 -24.90 13.53 -9.55
C LYS A 169 -25.40 12.07 -9.55
N ALA A 170 -26.70 11.88 -9.79
CA ALA A 170 -27.34 10.57 -9.92
C ALA A 170 -26.83 9.78 -11.13
N ASP A 171 -26.50 10.44 -12.25
CA ASP A 171 -26.03 9.79 -13.47
C ASP A 171 -24.57 9.34 -13.34
N LEU A 172 -23.76 10.01 -12.50
CA LEU A 172 -22.36 9.64 -12.27
C LEU A 172 -22.22 8.50 -11.25
N GLU A 173 -23.05 8.49 -10.20
CA GLU A 173 -23.14 7.35 -9.28
C GLU A 173 -23.72 6.12 -10.01
N ALA A 174 -24.79 6.30 -10.80
CA ALA A 174 -25.34 5.24 -11.65
C ALA A 174 -24.36 4.78 -12.74
N ALA A 175 -23.59 5.68 -13.35
CA ALA A 175 -22.57 5.30 -14.34
C ALA A 175 -21.35 4.62 -13.68
N GLY A 176 -20.96 5.01 -12.47
CA GLY A 176 -19.90 4.37 -11.71
C GLY A 176 -20.29 2.96 -11.28
N ASP A 177 -21.52 2.78 -10.79
CA ASP A 177 -22.07 1.48 -10.42
C ASP A 177 -22.32 0.62 -11.67
N ALA A 178 -22.86 1.20 -12.76
CA ALA A 178 -23.05 0.50 -14.03
C ALA A 178 -21.72 0.12 -14.71
N LEU A 179 -20.66 0.94 -14.57
CA LEU A 179 -19.32 0.60 -15.06
C LEU A 179 -18.73 -0.55 -14.25
N MET A 180 -18.90 -0.54 -12.92
CA MET A 180 -18.45 -1.62 -12.06
C MET A 180 -19.23 -2.91 -12.33
N ASP A 181 -20.55 -2.82 -12.51
CA ASP A 181 -21.41 -3.93 -12.91
C ASP A 181 -21.08 -4.44 -14.31
N ALA A 182 -20.78 -3.55 -15.27
CA ALA A 182 -20.35 -3.94 -16.61
C ALA A 182 -18.97 -4.59 -16.63
N VAL A 183 -18.04 -4.16 -15.75
CA VAL A 183 -16.75 -4.83 -15.54
C VAL A 183 -16.96 -6.21 -14.91
N LEU A 184 -17.82 -6.31 -13.88
CA LEU A 184 -18.21 -7.58 -13.25
C LEU A 184 -18.97 -8.52 -14.21
N LEU A 185 -19.72 -7.98 -15.17
CA LEU A 185 -20.42 -8.75 -16.20
C LEU A 185 -19.49 -9.19 -17.34
N LYS A 186 -18.53 -8.36 -17.75
CA LYS A 186 -17.49 -8.74 -18.72
C LYS A 186 -16.58 -9.84 -18.15
N GLU A 187 -16.28 -9.80 -16.86
CA GLU A 187 -15.58 -10.90 -16.17
C GLU A 187 -16.43 -12.19 -16.08
N ARG A 188 -17.76 -12.10 -16.20
CA ARG A 188 -18.67 -13.27 -16.22
C ARG A 188 -18.96 -13.84 -17.61
N LEU A 189 -18.68 -13.08 -18.67
CA LEU A 189 -19.06 -13.45 -20.06
C LEU A 189 -17.90 -13.87 -20.97
N ASN A 190 -16.68 -13.99 -20.46
CA ASN A 190 -15.57 -14.61 -21.21
C ASN A 190 -15.21 -16.00 -20.68
N PRO A 191 -15.98 -17.06 -20.99
CA PRO A 191 -15.41 -18.40 -21.15
C PRO A 191 -14.67 -18.44 -22.50
N GLY A 192 -13.44 -18.94 -22.48
CA GLY A 192 -12.45 -18.75 -23.54
C GLY A 192 -12.80 -19.22 -24.95
N GLN A 193 -12.04 -18.71 -25.91
CA GLN A 193 -11.78 -19.36 -27.19
C GLN A 193 -10.37 -19.04 -27.69
N ASP A 194 -9.72 -20.11 -28.12
CA ASP A 194 -8.35 -20.28 -28.62
C ASP A 194 -8.07 -19.63 -29.99
N ASP A 195 -6.78 -19.37 -30.18
CA ASP A 195 -5.92 -19.51 -31.38
C ASP A 195 -6.26 -18.81 -32.73
N THR A 196 -5.29 -18.04 -33.26
CA THR A 196 -4.40 -18.41 -34.41
C THR A 196 -3.80 -17.19 -35.15
N ASP A 197 -2.67 -17.47 -35.81
CA ASP A 197 -1.67 -16.62 -36.47
C ASP A 197 -2.10 -15.66 -37.61
N ALA A 198 -1.34 -14.56 -37.73
CA ALA A 198 -0.77 -13.89 -38.94
C ALA A 198 -1.60 -13.60 -40.25
N PRO A 199 -1.21 -12.58 -41.05
CA PRO A 199 -2.12 -11.76 -41.89
C PRO A 199 -2.21 -12.18 -43.38
N PRO A 200 -3.10 -11.53 -44.18
CA PRO A 200 -2.57 -10.71 -45.28
C PRO A 200 -3.43 -9.50 -45.79
N HIS A 201 -2.70 -8.49 -46.29
CA HIS A 201 -2.84 -7.68 -47.52
C HIS A 201 -4.17 -6.99 -48.00
N SER A 202 -4.01 -5.67 -48.21
CA SER A 202 -4.20 -4.89 -49.46
C SER A 202 -5.50 -4.11 -49.76
N HIS A 203 -5.21 -2.90 -50.29
CA HIS A 203 -5.86 -2.11 -51.36
C HIS A 203 -6.56 -0.77 -51.04
N ASP A 204 -5.97 0.23 -51.69
CA ASP A 204 -6.25 1.66 -51.85
C ASP A 204 -7.64 2.03 -52.41
N THR A 205 -8.09 3.28 -52.19
CA THR A 205 -8.17 4.32 -53.24
C THR A 205 -8.81 5.64 -52.77
N ASP A 206 -8.08 6.73 -53.06
CA ASP A 206 -8.50 8.04 -53.63
C ASP A 206 -9.28 9.12 -52.83
N GLY A 207 -8.62 10.28 -52.65
CA GLY A 207 -9.21 11.63 -52.50
C GLY A 207 -9.49 12.31 -53.87
N PRO A 208 -9.58 13.66 -54.04
CA PRO A 208 -9.11 14.76 -53.16
C PRO A 208 -9.97 16.07 -53.13
N ASN A 209 -9.39 17.10 -52.47
CA ASN A 209 -9.59 18.57 -52.57
C ASN A 209 -10.75 19.26 -51.81
N SER A 210 -10.64 20.46 -51.21
CA SER A 210 -9.52 21.42 -50.98
C SER A 210 -10.03 22.60 -50.12
N ASN A 211 -9.14 23.15 -49.26
CA ASN A 211 -8.98 24.56 -48.77
C ASN A 211 -8.82 24.62 -47.23
N ARG A 212 -7.59 24.68 -46.68
CA ARG A 212 -6.71 25.87 -46.43
C ARG A 212 -7.38 26.88 -45.48
N LEU A 213 -6.81 27.41 -44.38
CA LEU A 213 -5.45 27.76 -43.92
C LEU A 213 -5.40 27.57 -42.38
N TYR A 214 -4.29 27.34 -41.66
CA TYR A 214 -3.04 28.10 -41.58
C TYR A 214 -1.85 27.21 -41.17
N ASP A 215 -0.70 27.52 -41.77
CA ASP A 215 0.60 26.90 -41.58
C ASP A 215 1.28 27.33 -40.26
N ALA A 216 1.95 26.37 -39.63
CA ALA A 216 3.22 26.58 -38.93
C ALA A 216 3.97 25.24 -38.93
N GLU A 217 4.85 25.08 -39.92
CA GLU A 217 5.85 24.01 -39.96
C GLU A 217 6.88 24.26 -38.87
N GLU A 218 7.11 23.27 -38.01
CA GLU A 218 8.48 22.99 -37.57
C GLU A 218 8.68 21.47 -37.44
N SER A 219 9.79 21.05 -38.03
CA SER A 219 10.17 19.71 -38.42
C SER A 219 10.24 18.71 -37.27
N ILE A 220 9.52 17.59 -37.41
CA ILE A 220 9.71 16.37 -36.63
C ILE A 220 11.02 15.72 -37.12
N SER A 221 12.13 15.99 -36.43
CA SER A 221 13.37 15.26 -36.67
C SER A 221 13.33 13.93 -35.91
N ALA A 222 13.45 12.84 -36.66
CA ALA A 222 13.52 11.47 -36.17
C ALA A 222 14.71 11.25 -35.22
N SER A 223 14.46 11.43 -33.93
CA SER A 223 15.26 10.83 -32.85
C SER A 223 14.41 10.55 -31.60
N ASP A 224 13.13 10.26 -31.79
CA ASP A 224 12.25 9.74 -30.74
C ASP A 224 12.66 8.30 -30.41
N THR A 225 13.62 8.17 -29.49
CA THR A 225 13.86 6.91 -28.77
C THR A 225 13.17 6.98 -27.42
N THR A 226 12.59 5.87 -26.95
CA THR A 226 11.86 5.77 -25.67
C THR A 226 12.75 5.90 -24.43
N ASP A 227 14.05 6.17 -24.60
CA ASP A 227 15.08 6.28 -23.57
C ASP A 227 15.86 7.61 -23.64
N GLY A 228 15.36 8.61 -24.37
CA GLY A 228 15.94 9.94 -24.44
C GLY A 228 16.01 10.63 -23.06
N LYS A 229 17.22 10.75 -22.51
CA LYS A 229 17.50 11.56 -21.30
C LYS A 229 17.15 13.02 -21.56
N LYS A 230 15.93 13.41 -21.23
CA LYS A 230 15.61 14.81 -21.00
C LYS A 230 16.32 15.22 -19.71
N SER A 231 17.22 16.19 -19.79
CA SER A 231 17.74 16.89 -18.62
C SER A 231 16.56 17.61 -17.96
N LEU A 232 15.92 16.92 -17.02
CA LEU A 232 14.87 17.45 -16.18
C LEU A 232 15.57 18.00 -14.95
N SER A 233 15.66 19.32 -14.88
CA SER A 233 15.94 20.02 -13.63
C SER A 233 15.00 19.48 -12.54
N ASP A 234 15.59 18.79 -11.57
CA ASP A 234 15.06 18.39 -10.27
C ASP A 234 13.69 17.69 -10.22
N ILE A 235 13.49 16.62 -11.01
CA ILE A 235 12.49 15.61 -10.61
C ILE A 235 13.04 14.84 -9.42
N TYR A 236 12.47 15.15 -8.26
CA TYR A 236 12.91 14.60 -7.00
C TYR A 236 12.37 13.18 -6.78
N ILE A 237 13.24 12.17 -6.84
CA ILE A 237 12.90 10.78 -6.54
C ILE A 237 13.39 10.47 -5.12
N ALA A 238 12.48 10.35 -4.16
CA ALA A 238 12.74 9.65 -2.91
C ALA A 238 12.37 8.17 -3.11
N PRO A 239 13.33 7.27 -3.41
CA PRO A 239 13.02 5.86 -3.53
C PRO A 239 12.59 5.34 -2.16
N ALA A 240 11.30 5.04 -2.00
CA ALA A 240 10.81 4.40 -0.77
C ALA A 240 11.57 3.08 -0.57
N PRO A 241 12.06 2.78 0.65
CA PRO A 241 12.77 1.54 0.92
C PRO A 241 11.83 0.35 0.67
N CYS A 242 12.02 -0.33 -0.45
CA CYS A 242 11.28 -1.51 -0.83
C CYS A 242 12.25 -2.55 -1.39
N TYR A 243 12.31 -3.71 -0.75
CA TYR A 243 13.21 -4.82 -1.09
C TYR A 243 12.40 -5.98 -1.69
N GLU A 244 13.07 -7.00 -2.21
CA GLU A 244 12.40 -8.17 -2.78
C GLU A 244 11.41 -8.78 -1.78
N HIS A 245 10.22 -9.13 -2.27
CA HIS A 245 9.11 -9.66 -1.47
C HIS A 245 8.53 -8.69 -0.43
N PHE A 246 8.86 -7.39 -0.47
CA PHE A 246 8.20 -6.38 0.36
C PHE A 246 6.99 -5.77 -0.36
N LEU A 247 5.94 -5.51 0.43
CA LEU A 247 4.92 -4.52 0.13
C LEU A 247 4.95 -3.48 1.23
N VAL A 248 5.13 -2.22 0.87
CA VAL A 248 5.16 -1.08 1.79
C VAL A 248 4.05 -0.12 1.41
N MET A 249 3.07 0.05 2.28
CA MET A 249 1.97 0.99 2.10
C MET A 249 2.12 2.15 3.08
N TYR A 250 2.26 3.36 2.54
CA TYR A 250 2.31 4.60 3.31
C TYR A 250 0.94 5.25 3.34
N ALA A 251 0.63 5.91 4.46
CA ALA A 251 -0.60 6.67 4.62
C ALA A 251 -0.75 7.84 3.64
N THR A 252 0.37 8.33 3.08
CA THR A 252 0.44 9.53 2.24
C THR A 252 1.62 9.46 1.25
N PRO A 253 1.61 10.19 0.12
CA PRO A 253 2.75 10.28 -0.79
C PRO A 253 3.93 11.05 -0.16
N PRO A 254 5.14 10.97 -0.73
CA PRO A 254 6.28 11.82 -0.37
C PRO A 254 5.87 13.31 -0.32
N GLY A 255 6.31 14.05 0.71
CA GLY A 255 6.03 15.48 0.87
C GLY A 255 4.73 15.83 1.62
N TYR A 256 3.79 14.90 1.73
CA TYR A 256 2.44 15.20 2.24
C TYR A 256 2.22 14.85 3.72
N PHE A 257 1.20 15.49 4.29
CA PHE A 257 0.73 15.31 5.66
C PHE A 257 -0.22 14.10 5.80
N ALA A 258 -0.12 13.37 6.91
CA ALA A 258 -1.01 12.26 7.23
C ALA A 258 -1.96 12.62 8.39
N PHE A 259 -3.27 12.59 8.15
CA PHE A 259 -4.30 13.03 9.09
C PHE A 259 -4.61 12.00 10.19
N ARG A 260 -4.89 12.54 11.38
CA ARG A 260 -5.37 11.79 12.54
C ARG A 260 -6.49 12.54 13.26
N ASN A 261 -7.54 11.80 13.62
CA ASN A 261 -8.58 12.24 14.53
C ASN A 261 -8.25 11.77 15.96
N LYS A 262 -8.48 12.65 16.95
CA LYS A 262 -8.19 12.39 18.36
C LYS A 262 -9.04 11.28 18.97
N ALA A 263 -10.30 11.16 18.56
CA ALA A 263 -11.26 10.18 19.04
C ALA A 263 -11.26 8.88 18.22
N ASP A 264 -11.07 8.99 16.90
CA ASP A 264 -11.28 7.87 15.96
C ASP A 264 -9.99 7.25 15.41
N GLY A 265 -8.83 7.83 15.74
CA GLY A 265 -7.55 7.43 15.19
C GLY A 265 -7.26 8.00 13.79
N SER A 266 -6.23 7.47 13.15
CA SER A 266 -5.80 7.91 11.83
C SER A 266 -6.73 7.38 10.74
N TRP A 267 -6.94 8.19 9.70
CA TRP A 267 -7.82 7.82 8.60
C TRP A 267 -7.34 6.55 7.90
N PHE A 268 -6.03 6.49 7.64
CA PHE A 268 -5.41 5.34 6.99
C PHE A 268 -5.59 4.05 7.79
N ILE A 269 -5.20 4.01 9.06
CA ILE A 269 -5.27 2.78 9.86
C ILE A 269 -6.71 2.34 10.13
N ARG A 270 -7.61 3.28 10.39
CA ARG A 270 -9.03 2.97 10.58
C ARG A 270 -9.66 2.36 9.32
N ILE A 271 -9.41 2.94 8.15
CA ILE A 271 -9.94 2.42 6.88
C ILE A 271 -9.25 1.10 6.49
N LEU A 272 -7.94 0.97 6.74
CA LEU A 272 -7.21 -0.29 6.57
C LEU A 272 -7.86 -1.41 7.38
N ALA A 273 -8.18 -1.14 8.66
CA ALA A 273 -8.85 -2.10 9.51
C ALA A 273 -10.26 -2.45 9.02
N ASP A 274 -11.07 -1.45 8.66
CA ASP A 274 -12.43 -1.70 8.20
C ASP A 274 -12.49 -2.48 6.88
N VAL A 275 -11.54 -2.27 5.96
CA VAL A 275 -11.44 -3.07 4.72
C VAL A 275 -10.96 -4.48 5.02
N LEU A 276 -9.83 -4.63 5.72
CA LEU A 276 -9.21 -5.94 5.91
C LEU A 276 -10.04 -6.85 6.83
N LEU A 277 -10.61 -6.33 7.92
CA LEU A 277 -11.46 -7.12 8.83
C LEU A 277 -12.79 -7.58 8.20
N ARG A 278 -13.20 -6.97 7.09
CA ARG A 278 -14.39 -7.38 6.32
C ARG A 278 -14.07 -8.23 5.10
N SER A 279 -12.78 -8.42 4.79
CA SER A 279 -12.38 -9.22 3.64
C SER A 279 -12.69 -10.69 3.91
N ASP A 280 -13.28 -11.37 2.92
CA ASP A 280 -13.56 -12.80 2.95
C ASP A 280 -12.40 -13.64 2.40
N GLY A 281 -11.29 -12.99 2.04
CA GLY A 281 -10.09 -13.62 1.49
C GLY A 281 -10.21 -14.09 0.03
N ARG A 282 -11.32 -13.79 -0.66
CA ARG A 282 -11.49 -14.13 -2.09
C ARG A 282 -10.76 -13.20 -3.04
N GLN A 283 -10.39 -12.01 -2.56
CA GLN A 283 -9.69 -11.01 -3.35
C GLN A 283 -8.22 -10.96 -2.94
N SER A 284 -7.35 -10.63 -3.90
CA SER A 284 -5.94 -10.42 -3.59
C SER A 284 -5.78 -9.21 -2.66
N LEU A 285 -4.76 -9.26 -1.80
CA LEU A 285 -4.44 -8.18 -0.86
C LEU A 285 -4.28 -6.85 -1.59
N THR A 286 -3.64 -6.82 -2.76
CA THR A 286 -3.49 -5.60 -3.56
C THR A 286 -4.83 -4.97 -3.93
N ARG A 287 -5.85 -5.78 -4.25
CA ARG A 287 -7.20 -5.28 -4.54
C ARG A 287 -7.86 -4.70 -3.28
N GLU A 288 -7.68 -5.35 -2.13
CA GLU A 288 -8.13 -4.80 -0.84
C GLU A 288 -7.45 -3.48 -0.50
N LEU A 289 -6.12 -3.40 -0.67
CA LEU A 289 -5.38 -2.16 -0.42
C LEU A 289 -5.75 -1.04 -1.42
N THR A 290 -6.18 -1.39 -2.63
CA THR A 290 -6.75 -0.43 -3.58
C THR A 290 -8.08 0.14 -3.07
N ARG A 291 -8.93 -0.69 -2.43
CA ARG A 291 -10.15 -0.19 -1.76
C ARG A 291 -9.82 0.73 -0.60
N VAL A 292 -8.75 0.44 0.15
CA VAL A 292 -8.24 1.35 1.20
C VAL A 292 -7.87 2.70 0.60
N ILE A 293 -7.10 2.73 -0.50
CA ILE A 293 -6.74 3.99 -1.20
C ILE A 293 -8.01 4.75 -1.58
N ARG A 294 -8.95 4.10 -2.28
CA ARG A 294 -10.21 4.73 -2.71
C ARG A 294 -10.96 5.36 -1.55
N ARG A 295 -11.15 4.63 -0.46
CA ARG A 295 -11.93 5.10 0.69
C ARG A 295 -11.24 6.23 1.45
N VAL A 296 -9.91 6.19 1.60
CA VAL A 296 -9.19 7.32 2.21
C VAL A 296 -9.25 8.55 1.30
N ALA A 297 -9.03 8.40 0.00
CA ALA A 297 -9.06 9.52 -0.94
C ALA A 297 -10.45 10.13 -1.14
N HIS A 298 -11.48 9.29 -1.20
CA HIS A 298 -12.83 9.72 -1.52
C HIS A 298 -13.64 10.10 -0.28
N ASP A 299 -13.70 9.22 0.71
CA ASP A 299 -14.65 9.33 1.82
C ASP A 299 -14.15 10.24 2.96
N MET A 300 -12.85 10.54 2.98
CA MET A 300 -12.24 11.32 4.06
C MET A 300 -11.98 12.77 3.67
N GLN A 301 -12.31 13.69 4.57
CA GLN A 301 -12.00 15.11 4.45
C GLN A 301 -11.75 15.69 5.84
N SER A 302 -10.84 16.65 5.93
CA SER A 302 -10.57 17.33 7.19
C SER A 302 -11.62 18.41 7.44
N TYR A 303 -12.00 18.54 8.71
CA TYR A 303 -12.88 19.59 9.19
C TYR A 303 -12.14 20.31 10.32
N ASN A 304 -11.78 21.57 10.10
CA ASN A 304 -10.98 22.33 11.04
C ASN A 304 -11.40 23.80 11.08
N THR A 305 -11.38 24.41 12.26
CA THR A 305 -11.64 25.85 12.41
C THR A 305 -10.54 26.71 11.78
N ASN A 306 -9.33 26.18 11.66
CA ASN A 306 -8.24 26.81 10.93
C ASN A 306 -8.37 26.50 9.42
N PRO A 307 -8.62 27.51 8.56
CA PRO A 307 -8.81 27.31 7.11
C PRO A 307 -7.62 26.63 6.41
N ARG A 308 -6.40 26.76 6.97
CA ARG A 308 -5.22 26.07 6.45
C ARG A 308 -5.39 24.56 6.48
N TYR A 309 -6.07 24.01 7.49
CA TYR A 309 -6.24 22.58 7.69
C TYR A 309 -7.64 22.09 7.37
N ASP A 310 -8.53 22.96 6.90
CA ASP A 310 -9.90 22.62 6.54
C ASP A 310 -10.01 22.15 5.09
N ALA A 311 -11.00 21.30 4.82
CA ALA A 311 -11.32 20.74 3.50
C ALA A 311 -10.13 20.09 2.78
N LYS A 312 -9.23 19.44 3.53
CA LYS A 312 -8.07 18.73 2.98
C LYS A 312 -8.35 17.26 2.77
N LYS A 313 -7.61 16.68 1.82
CA LYS A 313 -7.69 15.29 1.40
C LYS A 313 -6.39 14.54 1.77
N GLN A 314 -6.40 13.22 1.56
CA GLN A 314 -5.26 12.35 1.78
C GLN A 314 -5.36 11.16 0.84
N SER A 315 -4.24 10.68 0.29
CA SER A 315 -4.21 9.45 -0.50
C SER A 315 -3.04 8.55 -0.07
N PRO A 316 -3.29 7.32 0.41
CA PRO A 316 -2.25 6.34 0.65
C PRO A 316 -1.54 5.92 -0.64
N VAL A 317 -0.32 5.41 -0.51
CA VAL A 317 0.52 4.95 -1.64
C VAL A 317 1.12 3.58 -1.32
N ILE A 318 1.16 2.70 -2.33
CA ILE A 318 1.74 1.35 -2.22
C ILE A 318 3.02 1.28 -3.05
N TYR A 319 4.10 0.80 -2.44
CA TYR A 319 5.31 0.35 -3.12
C TYR A 319 5.40 -1.16 -2.97
N SER A 320 5.39 -1.89 -4.08
CA SER A 320 5.40 -3.36 -4.07
C SER A 320 6.54 -3.91 -4.90
N LYS A 321 7.29 -4.83 -4.29
CA LYS A 321 8.21 -5.77 -4.95
C LYS A 321 7.79 -7.21 -4.67
N LEU A 322 6.50 -7.41 -4.40
CA LEU A 322 5.92 -8.74 -4.44
C LEU A 322 5.98 -9.27 -5.87
N ILE A 323 6.41 -10.52 -6.03
CA ILE A 323 6.46 -11.21 -7.33
C ILE A 323 5.31 -12.22 -7.51
N LYS A 324 4.43 -12.31 -6.52
CA LYS A 324 3.28 -13.23 -6.46
C LYS A 324 2.12 -12.54 -5.74
N GLU A 325 0.91 -12.97 -6.03
CA GLU A 325 -0.29 -12.53 -5.33
C GLU A 325 -0.35 -13.08 -3.91
N ILE A 326 -1.04 -12.34 -3.05
CA ILE A 326 -1.31 -12.71 -1.65
C ILE A 326 -2.82 -12.76 -1.47
N TYR A 327 -3.32 -13.88 -0.99
CA TYR A 327 -4.70 -14.05 -0.55
C TYR A 327 -4.67 -14.28 0.97
N LEU A 328 -5.17 -13.29 1.72
CA LEU A 328 -5.20 -13.37 3.18
C LEU A 328 -6.53 -13.93 3.65
N THR A 329 -6.49 -15.07 4.31
CA THR A 329 -7.62 -15.63 5.06
C THR A 329 -7.31 -15.64 6.54
N PRO A 330 -8.33 -15.54 7.42
CA PRO A 330 -8.15 -15.78 8.84
C PRO A 330 -7.52 -17.15 9.08
N LYS A 331 -6.49 -17.20 9.93
CA LYS A 331 -5.89 -18.46 10.36
C LYS A 331 -6.62 -18.86 11.63
N ASN A 332 -7.55 -19.81 11.54
CA ASN A 332 -8.34 -20.28 12.67
C ASN A 332 -7.39 -20.70 13.81
N GLY A 333 -7.31 -19.90 14.87
CA GLY A 333 -6.58 -20.28 16.08
C GLY A 333 -7.51 -21.08 16.99
N GLU A 334 -7.15 -22.33 17.28
CA GLU A 334 -7.45 -22.87 18.61
C GLU A 334 -6.83 -21.90 19.63
N LEU A 335 -7.68 -21.31 20.48
CA LEU A 335 -7.20 -20.59 21.66
C LEU A 335 -6.31 -21.55 22.47
N PRO A 336 -5.19 -21.09 23.06
CA PRO A 336 -4.44 -21.90 24.00
C PRO A 336 -5.40 -22.42 25.08
N ARG A 337 -5.49 -23.74 25.24
CA ARG A 337 -6.23 -24.32 26.37
C ARG A 337 -5.50 -23.89 27.62
N ASP A 338 -6.13 -23.05 28.43
CA ASP A 338 -5.68 -22.80 29.80
C ASP A 338 -5.63 -24.15 30.52
N SER A 339 -4.42 -24.63 30.76
CA SER A 339 -4.18 -25.75 31.66
C SER A 339 -4.25 -25.21 33.10
N THR A 340 -5.47 -25.14 33.64
CA THR A 340 -5.67 -25.12 35.09
C THR A 340 -6.11 -26.52 35.51
N SER A 341 -5.13 -27.29 35.99
CA SER A 341 -5.33 -28.37 36.96
C SER A 341 -5.24 -27.79 38.36
#